data_AF-A0A922NF18-F1
#
_entry.id   AF-A0A922NF18-F1
#
_cell.length_a   1.000
_cell.length_b   1.000
_cell.length_c   1.000
_cell.angle_alpha   90.00
_cell.angle_beta   90.00
_cell.angle_gamma   90.00
#
_symmetry.space_group_name_H-M   'P 1'
#
loop_
_entity.id
_entity.type
_entity.pdbx_description
1 polymer ?
#
loop_
_entity_poly.entity_id
_entity_poly.type
_entity_poly.pdbx_seq_one_letter_code
_entity_poly.pdbx_strand_id
1 'polypeptide(L)'
;MASSSRRVVPTLEALLGTTNIKPREWHHIDPEIWEDNVEAPDDEVGITTATTYIARAIADYTDRPTADEELFWEFRQDFEGWTEAMFLRAQPIYTKELKRILRFKGVYTGRINMAPSESLARLLRMEEYLEWPQDVFQSAVFDTRSAAHMLQERALRQQRSEGSVQ
;
A
#
# COMPACT_ATOMS: atom_id res chain seq x y z
N MET A 1 11.63 0.77 40.88
CA MET A 1 12.24 1.50 39.75
C MET A 1 11.70 0.90 38.46
N ALA A 2 10.65 1.48 37.89
CA ALA A 2 10.09 1.01 36.64
C ALA A 2 11.08 1.38 35.51
N SER A 3 11.63 0.35 34.85
CA SER A 3 12.41 0.53 33.63
C SER A 3 11.47 1.03 32.55
N SER A 4 11.50 2.34 32.30
CA SER A 4 10.84 2.92 31.14
C SER A 4 11.63 2.46 29.92
N SER A 5 11.24 1.33 29.33
CA SER A 5 11.68 0.93 28.01
C SER A 5 11.32 2.07 27.05
N ARG A 6 12.26 2.97 26.76
CA ARG A 6 12.13 3.92 25.66
C ARG A 6 11.88 3.09 24.42
N ARG A 7 10.64 3.06 23.92
CA ARG A 7 10.38 2.60 22.56
C ARG A 7 11.21 3.51 21.67
N VAL A 8 12.20 2.95 20.99
CA VAL A 8 12.93 3.67 19.95
C VAL A 8 11.93 3.76 18.80
N VAL A 9 11.30 4.92 18.64
CA VAL A 9 10.45 5.19 17.48
C VAL A 9 11.38 5.28 16.26
N PRO A 10 11.20 4.43 15.24
CA PRO A 10 12.01 4.49 14.03
C PRO A 10 11.89 5.88 13.38
N THR A 11 12.96 6.38 12.77
CA THR A 11 12.91 7.66 12.05
C THR A 11 12.05 7.55 10.79
N LEU A 12 11.48 8.66 10.31
CA LEU A 12 10.77 8.67 9.02
C LEU A 12 11.64 8.18 7.86
N GLU A 13 12.96 8.39 7.93
CA GLU A 13 13.92 7.80 6.99
C GLU A 13 13.91 6.27 7.01
N ALA A 14 13.92 5.67 8.20
CA ALA A 14 13.84 4.22 8.33
C ALA A 14 12.49 3.66 7.83
N LEU A 15 11.41 4.43 7.99
CA LEU A 15 10.04 3.99 7.67
C LEU A 15 9.65 4.22 6.20
N LEU A 16 10.11 5.32 5.61
CA LEU A 16 9.66 5.78 4.28
C LEU A 16 10.80 5.92 3.27
N GLY A 17 12.06 5.76 3.66
CA GLY A 17 13.23 5.97 2.79
C GLY A 17 13.30 5.01 1.59
N THR A 18 12.61 3.87 1.65
CA THR A 18 12.49 2.90 0.54
C THR A 18 11.27 3.14 -0.35
N THR A 19 10.40 4.09 0.00
CA THR A 19 9.22 4.47 -0.77
C THR A 19 9.57 5.55 -1.81
N ASN A 20 8.61 5.91 -2.67
CA ASN A 20 8.80 7.04 -3.58
C ASN A 20 8.54 8.41 -2.93
N ILE A 21 8.09 8.46 -1.67
CA ILE A 21 7.85 9.72 -0.95
C ILE A 21 9.21 10.33 -0.61
N LYS A 22 9.48 11.52 -1.14
CA LYS A 22 10.76 12.19 -0.93
C LYS A 22 10.84 12.81 0.46
N PRO A 23 12.03 12.92 1.07
CA PRO A 23 12.19 13.51 2.41
C PRO A 23 11.54 14.88 2.58
N ARG A 24 11.58 15.71 1.53
CA ARG A 24 10.93 17.02 1.52
C ARG A 24 9.41 16.97 1.71
N GLU A 25 8.75 15.84 1.48
CA GLU A 25 7.30 15.66 1.57
C GLU A 25 6.88 15.16 2.97
N TRP A 26 7.84 14.77 3.82
CA TRP A 26 7.59 14.24 5.16
C TRP A 26 7.08 15.28 6.15
N HIS A 27 7.23 16.57 5.85
CA HIS A 27 6.68 17.67 6.66
C HIS A 27 5.14 17.71 6.71
N HIS A 28 4.46 16.86 5.91
CA HIS A 28 3.01 16.67 5.96
C HIS A 28 2.55 15.61 6.98
N ILE A 29 3.50 14.91 7.61
CA ILE A 29 3.23 13.89 8.63
C ILE A 29 3.27 14.57 9.99
N ASP A 30 2.28 14.26 10.82
CA ASP A 30 2.25 14.64 12.23
C ASP A 30 2.86 13.52 13.09
N PRO A 31 4.01 13.76 13.76
CA PRO A 31 4.63 12.77 14.62
C PRO A 31 3.77 12.34 15.81
N GLU A 32 2.91 13.21 16.35
CA GLU A 32 2.07 12.88 17.50
C GLU A 32 1.00 11.84 17.10
N ILE A 33 0.35 12.07 15.95
CA ILE A 33 -0.62 11.13 15.35
C ILE A 33 0.07 9.83 14.88
N TRP A 34 1.35 9.91 14.51
CA TRP A 34 2.12 8.73 14.13
C TRP A 34 2.30 7.76 15.29
N GLU A 35 2.60 8.29 16.48
CA GLU A 35 2.90 7.50 17.68
C GLU A 35 1.64 7.00 18.39
N ASP A 36 0.55 7.77 18.34
CA ASP A 36 -0.73 7.36 18.90
C ASP A 36 -1.43 6.32 18.04
N ASN A 37 -2.04 5.30 18.63
CA ASN A 37 -2.83 4.31 17.89
C ASN A 37 -4.21 4.91 17.54
N VAL A 38 -4.19 5.94 16.69
CA VAL A 38 -5.38 6.73 16.33
C VAL A 38 -6.29 5.85 15.46
N GLU A 39 -7.55 5.75 15.86
CA GLU A 39 -8.59 5.09 15.07
C GLU A 39 -8.71 5.71 13.68
N ALA A 40 -9.27 4.94 12.74
CA ALA A 40 -9.56 5.44 11.41
C ALA A 40 -10.36 6.77 11.52
N PRO A 41 -9.91 7.82 10.82
CA PRO A 41 -10.56 9.12 10.91
C PRO A 41 -12.04 9.08 10.49
N ASP A 42 -12.83 10.05 10.96
CA ASP A 42 -14.21 10.27 10.51
C ASP A 42 -14.27 11.03 9.17
N ASP A 43 -15.49 11.32 8.71
CA ASP A 43 -15.74 12.06 7.48
C ASP A 43 -15.36 13.55 7.56
N GLU A 44 -14.92 14.08 8.70
CA GLU A 44 -14.42 15.45 8.91
C GLU A 44 -12.90 15.54 9.08
N VAL A 45 -12.16 14.49 8.73
CA VAL A 45 -10.71 14.41 8.92
C VAL A 45 -9.91 15.55 8.31
N GLY A 46 -8.99 16.13 9.10
CA GLY A 46 -8.02 17.11 8.62
C GLY A 46 -7.00 16.49 7.65
N ILE A 47 -6.49 17.31 6.72
CA ILE A 47 -5.48 16.89 5.72
C ILE A 47 -4.27 16.19 6.36
N THR A 48 -3.76 16.71 7.47
CA THR A 48 -2.58 16.16 8.17
C THR A 48 -2.88 14.80 8.78
N THR A 49 -4.03 14.61 9.41
CA THR A 49 -4.45 13.34 10.00
C THR A 49 -4.62 12.27 8.91
N ALA A 50 -5.34 12.57 7.84
CA ALA A 50 -5.51 11.63 6.72
C ALA A 50 -4.17 11.27 6.06
N THR A 51 -3.29 12.26 5.89
CA THR A 51 -1.94 12.04 5.32
C THR A 51 -1.09 11.16 6.22
N THR A 52 -1.09 11.42 7.53
CA THR A 52 -0.33 10.66 8.52
C THR A 52 -0.81 9.21 8.60
N TYR A 53 -2.13 9.00 8.58
CA TYR A 53 -2.70 7.66 8.60
C TYR A 53 -2.28 6.84 7.38
N ILE A 54 -2.39 7.42 6.18
CA ILE A 54 -1.92 6.77 4.94
C ILE A 54 -0.41 6.50 4.99
N ALA A 55 0.37 7.43 5.51
CA ALA A 55 1.82 7.28 5.62
C ALA A 55 2.22 6.09 6.51
N ARG A 56 1.48 5.84 7.60
CA ARG A 56 1.67 4.66 8.46
C ARG A 56 1.38 3.37 7.72
N ALA A 57 0.23 3.28 7.06
CA ALA A 57 -0.13 2.10 6.26
C ALA A 57 0.92 1.82 5.17
N ILE A 58 1.44 2.87 4.52
CA ILE A 58 2.55 2.76 3.55
C ILE A 58 3.79 2.14 4.18
N ALA A 59 4.22 2.64 5.36
CA ALA A 59 5.39 2.10 6.05
C ALA A 59 5.17 0.63 6.44
N ASP A 60 4.02 0.33 7.04
CA ASP A 60 3.63 -1.03 7.44
C ASP A 60 3.63 -2.01 6.26
N TYR A 61 2.94 -1.69 5.18
CA TYR A 61 2.84 -2.57 4.00
C TYR A 61 4.16 -2.71 3.24
N THR A 62 5.05 -1.71 3.35
CA THR A 62 6.38 -1.79 2.72
C THR A 62 7.27 -2.78 3.47
N ASP A 63 7.32 -2.68 4.80
CA ASP A 63 8.20 -3.48 5.66
C ASP A 63 7.75 -4.94 5.76
N ARG A 64 6.43 -5.16 5.96
CA ARG A 64 5.87 -6.50 6.16
C ARG A 64 5.98 -7.37 4.91
N PRO A 65 6.10 -8.70 5.08
CA PRO A 65 6.10 -9.64 3.95
C PRO A 65 4.71 -9.83 3.33
N THR A 66 3.64 -9.38 4.01
CA THR A 66 2.25 -9.51 3.56
C THR A 66 2.05 -8.99 2.13
N ALA A 67 1.35 -9.79 1.32
CA ALA A 67 1.14 -9.53 -0.10
C ALA A 67 -0.19 -10.14 -0.57
N ASP A 68 -0.56 -9.84 -1.81
CA ASP A 68 -1.68 -10.42 -2.55
C ASP A 68 -3.00 -10.37 -1.76
N GLU A 69 -3.69 -11.49 -1.60
CA GLU A 69 -4.99 -11.57 -0.92
C GLU A 69 -4.91 -11.18 0.56
N GLU A 70 -3.85 -11.58 1.27
CA GLU A 70 -3.69 -11.25 2.69
C GLU A 70 -3.61 -9.73 2.89
N LEU A 71 -2.81 -9.05 2.05
CA LEU A 71 -2.69 -7.59 2.09
C LEU A 71 -3.98 -6.88 1.69
N PHE A 72 -4.77 -7.47 0.78
CA PHE A 72 -6.07 -6.93 0.41
C PHE A 72 -7.01 -6.90 1.63
N TRP A 73 -7.05 -7.98 2.42
CA TRP A 73 -7.89 -8.05 3.62
C TRP A 73 -7.39 -7.13 4.73
N GLU A 74 -6.07 -7.05 4.96
CA GLU A 74 -5.49 -6.07 5.89
C GLU A 74 -5.84 -4.64 5.50
N PHE A 75 -5.70 -4.27 4.22
CA PHE A 75 -6.08 -2.95 3.73
C PHE A 75 -7.55 -2.62 3.99
N ARG A 76 -8.46 -3.58 3.79
CA ARG A 76 -9.89 -3.36 4.05
C ARG A 76 -10.17 -3.14 5.54
N GLN A 77 -9.48 -3.86 6.41
CA GLN A 77 -9.61 -3.70 7.85
C GLN A 77 -9.01 -2.36 8.32
N ASP A 78 -7.80 -2.02 7.88
CA ASP A 78 -7.10 -0.81 8.30
C ASP A 78 -7.82 0.47 7.85
N PHE A 79 -8.55 0.41 6.75
CA PHE A 79 -9.31 1.53 6.18
C PHE A 79 -10.83 1.30 6.25
N GLU A 80 -11.30 0.48 7.18
CA GLU A 80 -12.74 0.31 7.40
C GLU A 80 -13.41 1.68 7.68
N GLY A 81 -14.56 1.93 7.05
CA GLY A 81 -15.27 3.20 7.15
C GLY A 81 -14.72 4.34 6.27
N TRP A 82 -13.55 4.18 5.64
CA TRP A 82 -13.00 5.23 4.77
C TRP A 82 -13.81 5.40 3.49
N THR A 83 -14.02 6.66 3.11
CA THR A 83 -14.66 7.07 1.87
C THR A 83 -13.65 7.61 0.86
N GLU A 84 -14.06 7.74 -0.40
CA GLU A 84 -13.23 8.40 -1.42
C GLU A 84 -12.86 9.84 -1.03
N ALA A 85 -13.78 10.57 -0.38
CA ALA A 85 -13.54 11.92 0.09
C ALA A 85 -12.40 11.98 1.12
N MET A 86 -12.32 11.00 2.01
CA MET A 86 -11.25 10.92 3.01
C MET A 86 -9.88 10.65 2.37
N PHE A 87 -9.81 9.77 1.36
CA PHE A 87 -8.60 9.62 0.55
C PHE A 87 -8.24 10.92 -0.18
N LEU A 88 -9.21 11.62 -0.76
CA LEU A 88 -8.98 12.90 -1.46
C LEU A 88 -8.45 14.01 -0.54
N ARG A 89 -8.74 13.96 0.76
CA ARG A 89 -8.23 14.95 1.73
C ARG A 89 -6.75 14.81 1.99
N ALA A 90 -6.20 13.60 1.93
CA ALA A 90 -4.78 13.39 2.14
C ALA A 90 -3.94 14.01 1.01
N GLN A 91 -2.68 14.30 1.31
CA GLN A 91 -1.74 14.79 0.32
C GLN A 91 -1.64 13.82 -0.89
N PRO A 92 -1.78 14.29 -2.15
CA PRO A 92 -1.92 13.41 -3.32
C PRO A 92 -0.77 12.42 -3.53
N ILE A 93 0.44 12.77 -3.09
CA ILE A 93 1.60 11.88 -3.22
C ILE A 93 1.45 10.61 -2.36
N TYR A 94 0.81 10.72 -1.20
CA TYR A 94 0.62 9.61 -0.27
C TYR A 94 -0.44 8.64 -0.78
N THR A 95 -1.60 9.13 -1.25
CA THR A 95 -2.61 8.26 -1.86
C THR A 95 -2.10 7.55 -3.12
N LYS A 96 -1.33 8.27 -3.95
CA LYS A 96 -0.68 7.69 -5.12
C LYS A 96 0.31 6.59 -4.73
N GLU A 97 1.10 6.81 -3.68
CA GLU A 97 2.09 5.84 -3.22
C GLU A 97 1.45 4.62 -2.56
N LEU A 98 0.38 4.80 -1.78
CA LEU A 98 -0.40 3.70 -1.22
C LEU A 98 -0.96 2.81 -2.33
N LYS A 99 -1.59 3.40 -3.36
CA LYS A 99 -2.04 2.66 -4.55
C LYS A 99 -0.88 1.90 -5.21
N ARG A 100 0.31 2.51 -5.32
CA ARG A 100 1.48 1.88 -5.92
C ARG A 100 1.93 0.66 -5.10
N ILE A 101 2.04 0.80 -3.79
CA ILE A 101 2.53 -0.27 -2.90
C ILE A 101 1.58 -1.46 -2.93
N LEU A 102 0.26 -1.23 -2.82
CA LEU A 102 -0.74 -2.30 -2.95
C LEU A 102 -0.56 -3.07 -4.27
N ARG A 103 -0.40 -2.36 -5.40
CA ARG A 103 -0.14 -2.99 -6.70
C ARG A 103 1.16 -3.77 -6.75
N PHE A 104 2.24 -3.17 -6.27
CA PHE A 104 3.55 -3.79 -6.22
C PHE A 104 3.53 -5.06 -5.38
N LYS A 105 2.74 -5.07 -4.31
CA LYS A 105 2.53 -6.23 -3.44
C LYS A 105 1.46 -7.19 -3.96
N GLY A 106 0.97 -7.06 -5.19
CA GLY A 106 0.07 -8.03 -5.82
C GLY A 106 -1.42 -7.76 -5.66
N VAL A 107 -1.85 -6.64 -5.10
CA VAL A 107 -3.27 -6.26 -5.00
C VAL A 107 -3.71 -5.53 -6.27
N TYR A 108 -4.71 -6.08 -6.98
CA TYR A 108 -5.24 -5.43 -8.18
C TYR A 108 -6.11 -4.22 -7.84
N THR A 109 -5.56 -3.02 -8.03
CA THR A 109 -6.26 -1.77 -7.71
C THR A 109 -7.07 -1.18 -8.87
N GLY A 110 -7.41 -1.98 -9.89
CA GLY A 110 -8.06 -1.50 -11.11
C GLY A 110 -7.07 -1.00 -12.17
N ARG A 111 -7.54 -0.13 -13.08
CA ARG A 111 -6.74 0.40 -14.19
C ARG A 111 -5.63 1.33 -13.67
N ILE A 112 -4.49 1.34 -14.38
CA ILE A 112 -3.32 2.15 -13.99
C ILE A 112 -3.65 3.66 -13.92
N ASN A 113 -4.49 4.15 -14.84
CA ASN A 113 -4.89 5.55 -14.96
C ASN A 113 -6.09 5.94 -14.08
N MET A 114 -6.70 5.01 -13.35
CA MET A 114 -7.75 5.31 -12.39
C MET A 114 -7.21 6.23 -11.29
N ALA A 115 -8.00 7.22 -10.86
CA ALA A 115 -7.59 8.14 -9.80
C ALA A 115 -7.21 7.34 -8.53
N PRO A 116 -6.13 7.70 -7.79
CA PRO A 116 -5.73 6.96 -6.60
C PRO A 116 -6.83 6.83 -5.54
N SER A 117 -7.55 7.91 -5.24
CA SER A 117 -8.65 7.91 -4.28
C SER A 117 -9.80 6.99 -4.70
N GLU A 118 -10.24 7.09 -5.95
CA GLU A 118 -11.29 6.27 -6.53
C GLU A 118 -10.92 4.78 -6.47
N SER A 119 -9.67 4.47 -6.84
CA SER A 119 -9.09 3.13 -6.85
C SER A 119 -9.08 2.50 -5.46
N LEU A 120 -8.61 3.25 -4.45
CA LEU A 120 -8.56 2.79 -3.05
C LEU A 120 -9.97 2.64 -2.47
N ALA A 121 -10.85 3.62 -2.67
CA ALA A 121 -12.23 3.55 -2.18
C ALA A 121 -13.00 2.41 -2.83
N ARG A 122 -12.72 2.08 -4.10
CA ARG A 122 -13.32 0.94 -4.77
C ARG A 122 -12.89 -0.39 -4.15
N LEU A 123 -11.61 -0.54 -3.79
CA LEU A 123 -11.12 -1.76 -3.11
C LEU A 123 -11.87 -2.02 -1.80
N LEU A 124 -12.16 -0.97 -1.02
CA LEU A 124 -12.92 -1.12 0.24
C LEU A 124 -14.33 -1.67 0.04
N ARG A 125 -14.93 -1.40 -1.12
CA ARG A 125 -16.28 -1.87 -1.49
C ARG A 125 -16.28 -3.26 -2.13
N MET A 126 -15.12 -3.84 -2.43
CA MET A 126 -15.06 -5.18 -3.02
C MET A 126 -15.30 -6.23 -1.95
N GLU A 127 -16.19 -7.18 -2.23
CA GLU A 127 -16.46 -8.31 -1.32
C GLU A 127 -15.45 -9.44 -1.48
N GLU A 128 -14.72 -9.48 -2.60
CA GLU A 128 -13.78 -10.54 -2.95
C GLU A 128 -12.46 -9.97 -3.49
N TYR A 129 -11.38 -10.72 -3.30
CA TYR A 129 -10.08 -10.42 -3.91
C TYR A 129 -10.14 -10.65 -5.42
N LEU A 130 -9.77 -9.63 -6.20
CA LEU A 130 -9.80 -9.72 -7.66
C LEU A 130 -8.46 -10.18 -8.23
N GLU A 131 -8.54 -11.15 -9.13
CA GLU A 131 -7.43 -11.52 -9.98
C GLU A 131 -7.06 -10.39 -10.95
N TRP A 132 -5.79 -10.35 -11.33
CA TRP A 132 -5.29 -9.41 -12.32
C TRP A 132 -5.72 -9.81 -13.73
N PRO A 133 -6.21 -8.88 -14.56
CA PRO A 133 -6.34 -9.13 -16.00
C PRO A 133 -4.99 -9.56 -16.58
N GLN A 134 -4.97 -10.60 -17.41
CA GLN A 134 -3.74 -11.26 -17.87
C GLN A 134 -2.73 -10.30 -18.54
N ASP A 135 -3.21 -9.36 -19.36
CA ASP A 135 -2.40 -8.35 -20.05
C ASP A 135 -1.73 -7.38 -19.07
N VAL A 136 -2.47 -6.97 -18.04
CA VAL A 136 -1.96 -6.11 -16.96
C VAL A 136 -1.02 -6.90 -16.06
N PHE A 137 -1.35 -8.16 -15.76
CA PHE A 137 -0.54 -9.03 -14.93
C PHE A 137 0.85 -9.23 -15.54
N GLN A 138 0.95 -9.54 -16.83
CA GLN A 138 2.23 -9.81 -17.49
C GLN A 138 3.19 -8.61 -17.53
N SER A 139 2.66 -7.39 -17.56
CA SER A 139 3.46 -6.16 -17.63
C SER A 139 3.73 -5.51 -16.27
N ALA A 140 3.07 -5.99 -15.21
CA ALA A 140 3.24 -5.47 -13.87
C ALA A 140 4.58 -5.90 -13.24
N VAL A 141 5.13 -5.03 -12.40
CA VAL A 141 6.30 -5.32 -11.57
C VAL A 141 5.80 -5.59 -10.16
N PHE A 142 6.13 -6.77 -9.63
CA PHE A 142 5.73 -7.21 -8.30
C PHE A 142 6.90 -7.37 -7.34
N ASP A 143 6.61 -7.28 -6.05
CA ASP A 143 7.53 -7.64 -4.96
C ASP A 143 7.92 -9.11 -5.11
N THR A 144 9.21 -9.41 -4.98
CA THR A 144 9.74 -10.77 -5.14
C THR A 144 9.13 -11.77 -4.14
N ARG A 145 8.56 -11.25 -3.04
CA ARG A 145 7.88 -12.03 -2.00
C ARG A 145 6.42 -12.36 -2.34
N SER A 146 5.82 -11.68 -3.33
CA SER A 146 4.42 -11.92 -3.72
C SER A 146 4.23 -13.22 -4.49
N ALA A 147 3.07 -13.85 -4.33
CA ALA A 147 2.63 -14.95 -5.17
C ALA A 147 2.49 -14.53 -6.64
N ALA A 148 2.05 -13.29 -6.90
CA ALA A 148 2.02 -12.70 -8.22
C ALA A 148 3.40 -12.77 -8.93
N HIS A 149 4.47 -12.37 -8.24
CA HIS A 149 5.83 -12.48 -8.79
C HIS A 149 6.23 -13.93 -9.07
N MET A 150 5.97 -14.84 -8.12
CA MET A 150 6.29 -16.27 -8.30
C MET A 150 5.56 -16.89 -9.50
N LEU A 151 4.31 -16.50 -9.75
CA LEU A 151 3.53 -16.97 -10.89
C LEU A 151 4.07 -16.43 -12.22
N GLN A 152 4.45 -15.15 -12.29
CA GLN A 152 5.11 -14.58 -13.47
C GLN A 152 6.41 -15.33 -13.81
N GLU A 153 7.27 -15.56 -12.80
CA GLU A 153 8.54 -16.26 -12.99
C GLU A 153 8.35 -17.71 -13.48
N ARG A 154 7.34 -18.41 -12.96
CA ARG A 154 7.01 -19.77 -13.42
C ARG A 154 6.56 -19.78 -14.87
N ALA A 155 5.69 -18.84 -15.27
CA ALA A 155 5.21 -18.73 -16.64
C ALA A 155 6.35 -18.41 -17.62
N LEU A 156 7.25 -17.49 -17.25
CA LEU A 156 8.43 -17.15 -18.05
C LEU A 156 9.39 -18.33 -18.24
N ARG A 157 9.58 -19.15 -17.19
CA ARG A 157 10.42 -20.37 -17.28
C ARG A 157 9.82 -21.42 -18.20
N GLN A 158 8.51 -21.63 -18.13
CA GLN A 158 7.80 -22.58 -19.01
C GLN A 158 7.90 -22.17 -20.48
N GLN A 159 7.68 -20.89 -20.78
CA GLN A 159 7.83 -20.35 -22.14
C GLN A 159 9.26 -20.52 -22.68
N ARG A 160 10.28 -20.29 -21.84
CA ARG A 160 11.70 -20.48 -22.24
C ARG A 160 12.03 -21.95 -22.50
N SER A 161 11.49 -22.87 -21.69
CA SER A 161 11.68 -24.30 -21.92
C SER A 161 11.00 -24.78 -23.20
N GLU A 162 9.82 -24.27 -23.54
CA GLU A 162 9.11 -24.64 -24.77
C GLU A 162 9.76 -24.03 -26.03
N GLY A 163 10.28 -22.80 -25.94
CA GLY A 163 11.00 -22.13 -27.03
C GLY A 163 12.42 -22.66 -27.29
N SER A 164 12.97 -23.50 -26.40
CA SER A 164 14.30 -24.13 -26.58
C SER A 164 14.23 -25.48 -27.31
N VAL A 165 13.03 -25.95 -27.69
CA VAL A 165 12.80 -27.24 -28.35
C VAL A 165 12.62 -27.08 -29.88
N GLN A 166 12.99 -25.93 -30.46
CA GLN A 166 12.96 -25.68 -31.90
C GLN A 166 14.36 -25.58 -32.51
#